data_AF-A0A9D8MTV6-F1
#
_entry.id   AF-A0A9D8MTV6-F1
#
_cell.length_a   1.000
_cell.length_b   1.000
_cell.length_c   1.000
_cell.angle_alpha   90.00
_cell.angle_beta   90.00
_cell.angle_gamma   90.00
#
_symmetry.space_group_name_H-M   'P 1'
#
loop_
_entity.id
_entity.type
_entity.pdbx_description
1 polymer ?
#
loop_
_entity_poly.entity_id
_entity_poly.type
_entity_poly.pdbx_seq_one_letter_code
_entity_poly.pdbx_strand_id
1 'polypeptide(L)'
;WFKVFPKNKGLNGKKTAQLFVYGNHDVEAYTWGGTIKSVGKETAEAQGIGKRPAEAWKQCFKEDYQPIWMKTIKGYHFIGAHWHDQNNIPGFSEFLDKHDAELTADGKPFFYIQHPHPKDTCNCAWAWGRDDGTVTKLLSKYPNAIAFSGHSHSPLDDERNLWQGSFTSIGTSSLKYLYPMPARENTYQDDWGAKPPSQMPKMDPSDGRQGMLMRVYDNAITFERREFVYDEPVGDAWVLPWPISREEPLSFENRAKTAAIPHFPADAKAYVTTGTGKDRYGTEQEQVTVHFPSVLKKNAGVRAFDYEVQVEYDWLDVQHIASTKRVFSPKCYLGEEKDTGEVICVYGASELPKDFAYRFAIRPCNCFGGKGKPLYTDLVKQPNRK
;
A
#
# COMPACT_ATOMS: atom_id res chain seq x y z
N TRP A 1 -4.24 15.39 -20.20
CA TRP A 1 -3.99 14.38 -21.25
C TRP A 1 -3.52 14.98 -22.57
N PHE A 2 -4.35 15.70 -23.32
CA PHE A 2 -4.05 16.12 -24.71
C PHE A 2 -2.84 17.06 -24.88
N LYS A 3 -2.38 17.71 -23.81
CA LYS A 3 -1.10 18.44 -23.80
C LYS A 3 0.11 17.50 -23.95
N VAL A 4 0.04 16.31 -23.36
CA VAL A 4 1.12 15.30 -23.36
C VAL A 4 0.95 14.31 -24.52
N PHE A 5 -0.30 13.95 -24.85
CA PHE A 5 -0.65 13.07 -25.95
C PHE A 5 -1.53 13.78 -26.98
N PRO A 6 -0.99 14.73 -27.77
CA PRO A 6 -1.75 15.39 -28.82
C PRO A 6 -2.33 14.36 -29.78
N LYS A 7 -3.63 14.48 -30.09
CA LYS A 7 -4.37 13.53 -30.95
C LYS A 7 -4.25 12.06 -30.47
N ASN A 8 -4.08 11.84 -29.17
CA ASN A 8 -3.87 10.52 -28.57
C ASN A 8 -2.64 9.80 -29.15
N LYS A 9 -1.54 10.51 -29.37
CA LYS A 9 -0.26 9.93 -29.81
C LYS A 9 0.84 10.19 -28.81
N GLY A 10 1.64 9.17 -28.53
CA GLY A 10 2.87 9.30 -27.74
C GLY A 10 3.99 10.01 -28.51
N LEU A 11 5.12 10.25 -27.84
CA LEU A 11 6.32 10.87 -28.44
C LEU A 11 6.85 10.09 -29.67
N ASN A 12 6.59 8.78 -29.73
CA ASN A 12 6.94 7.92 -30.85
C ASN A 12 5.91 7.93 -32.00
N GLY A 13 4.90 8.81 -31.95
CA GLY A 13 3.84 8.93 -32.95
C GLY A 13 2.79 7.81 -32.95
N LYS A 14 2.96 6.77 -32.12
CA LYS A 14 2.00 5.65 -32.01
C LYS A 14 0.77 6.11 -31.23
N LYS A 15 -0.40 5.56 -31.60
CA LYS A 15 -1.65 5.80 -30.88
C LYS A 15 -1.54 5.27 -29.45
N THR A 16 -1.90 6.13 -28.49
CA THR A 16 -1.99 5.83 -27.06
C THR A 16 -3.45 5.82 -26.67
N ALA A 17 -3.93 4.71 -26.12
CA ALA A 17 -5.30 4.60 -25.63
C ALA A 17 -5.43 5.18 -24.21
N GLN A 18 -6.59 5.76 -23.93
CA GLN A 18 -6.99 6.15 -22.58
C GLN A 18 -7.67 4.95 -21.91
N LEU A 19 -7.14 4.52 -20.78
CA LEU A 19 -7.69 3.44 -19.95
C LEU A 19 -8.02 4.04 -18.57
N PHE A 20 -9.06 4.87 -18.52
CA PHE A 20 -9.43 5.61 -17.32
C PHE A 20 -10.72 5.06 -16.74
N VAL A 21 -10.85 5.14 -15.43
CA VAL A 21 -12.10 4.93 -14.69
C VAL A 21 -12.27 6.11 -13.75
N TYR A 22 -13.52 6.45 -13.43
CA TYR A 22 -13.78 7.41 -12.35
C TYR A 22 -13.60 6.71 -11.01
N GLY A 23 -12.99 7.41 -10.05
CA GLY A 23 -12.96 7.01 -8.65
C GLY A 23 -13.98 7.75 -7.80
N ASN A 24 -14.03 7.43 -6.51
CA ASN A 24 -14.93 8.09 -5.56
C ASN A 24 -14.65 9.60 -5.47
N HIS A 25 -13.39 10.02 -5.54
CA HIS A 25 -12.99 11.42 -5.57
C HIS A 25 -13.57 12.18 -6.79
N ASP A 26 -13.70 11.54 -7.94
CA ASP A 26 -14.27 12.20 -9.11
C ASP A 26 -15.78 12.37 -8.92
N VAL A 27 -16.45 11.30 -8.51
CA VAL A 27 -17.91 11.23 -8.44
C VAL A 27 -18.46 12.00 -7.24
N GLU A 28 -17.83 11.88 -6.06
CA GLU A 28 -18.44 12.27 -4.78
C GLU A 28 -17.81 13.50 -4.17
N ALA A 29 -16.58 13.90 -4.55
CA ALA A 29 -15.83 14.89 -3.79
C ALA A 29 -16.51 16.25 -3.67
N TYR A 30 -17.41 16.60 -4.59
CA TYR A 30 -18.19 17.83 -4.52
C TYR A 30 -19.11 17.91 -3.29
N THR A 31 -19.43 16.77 -2.67
CA THR A 31 -20.28 16.70 -1.46
C THR A 31 -19.46 16.75 -0.17
N TRP A 32 -18.15 16.55 -0.24
CA TRP A 32 -17.32 16.42 0.96
C TRP A 32 -17.12 17.77 1.64
N GLY A 33 -17.23 17.79 2.97
CA GLY A 33 -17.10 19.03 3.77
C GLY A 33 -15.76 19.74 3.56
N GLY A 34 -14.67 19.00 3.37
CA GLY A 34 -13.36 19.56 3.04
C GLY A 34 -13.33 20.31 1.70
N THR A 35 -13.95 19.73 0.66
CA THR A 35 -14.08 20.37 -0.65
C THR A 35 -14.94 21.61 -0.57
N ILE A 36 -16.12 21.51 0.06
CA ILE A 36 -17.05 22.62 0.22
C ILE A 36 -16.40 23.79 0.98
N LYS A 37 -15.63 23.50 2.04
CA LYS A 37 -14.88 24.50 2.79
C LYS A 37 -13.79 25.17 1.94
N SER A 38 -13.18 24.43 1.01
CA SER A 38 -12.08 24.93 0.19
C SER A 38 -12.54 25.83 -0.97
N VAL A 39 -13.66 25.53 -1.63
CA VAL A 39 -14.08 26.23 -2.86
C VAL A 39 -15.46 26.88 -2.78
N GLY A 40 -16.20 26.64 -1.69
CA GLY A 40 -17.59 27.04 -1.54
C GLY A 40 -18.56 26.00 -2.11
N LYS A 41 -19.76 25.89 -1.50
CA LYS A 41 -20.77 24.90 -1.87
C LYS A 41 -21.22 25.02 -3.32
N GLU A 42 -21.55 26.24 -3.76
CA GLU A 42 -22.03 26.49 -5.13
C GLU A 42 -20.99 26.09 -6.18
N THR A 43 -19.72 26.47 -5.96
CA THR A 43 -18.61 26.08 -6.84
C THR A 43 -18.41 24.58 -6.87
N ALA A 44 -18.41 23.92 -5.70
CA ALA A 44 -18.25 22.48 -5.61
C ALA A 44 -19.37 21.77 -6.41
N GLU A 45 -20.62 22.16 -6.21
CA GLU A 45 -21.76 21.58 -6.93
C GLU A 45 -21.71 21.83 -8.44
N ALA A 46 -21.30 23.03 -8.88
CA ALA A 46 -21.20 23.36 -10.30
C ALA A 46 -20.10 22.57 -11.03
N GLN A 47 -18.99 22.30 -10.33
CA GLN A 47 -17.83 21.57 -10.86
C GLN A 47 -17.90 20.06 -10.62
N GLY A 48 -18.85 19.58 -9.80
CA GLY A 48 -19.00 18.18 -9.46
C GLY A 48 -19.32 17.30 -10.67
N ILE A 49 -18.55 16.22 -10.85
CA ILE A 49 -18.75 15.25 -11.93
C ILE A 49 -19.94 14.33 -11.63
N GLY A 50 -20.18 13.97 -10.37
CA GLY A 50 -21.16 12.93 -10.00
C GLY A 50 -22.59 13.15 -10.48
N LYS A 51 -23.02 14.41 -10.65
CA LYS A 51 -24.35 14.73 -11.20
C LYS A 51 -24.41 14.61 -12.74
N ARG A 52 -23.26 14.61 -13.41
CA ARG A 52 -23.12 14.76 -14.87
C ARG A 52 -21.99 13.88 -15.45
N PRO A 53 -21.83 12.60 -15.04
CA PRO A 53 -20.63 11.83 -15.35
C PRO A 53 -20.40 11.65 -16.85
N ALA A 54 -21.47 11.43 -17.61
CA ALA A 54 -21.40 11.25 -19.05
C ALA A 54 -21.02 12.53 -19.82
N GLU A 55 -21.59 13.68 -19.43
CA GLU A 55 -21.26 14.98 -20.00
C GLU A 55 -19.79 15.32 -19.72
N ALA A 56 -19.37 15.20 -18.46
CA ALA A 56 -18.00 15.46 -18.03
C ALA A 56 -17.00 14.54 -18.72
N TRP A 57 -17.33 13.25 -18.89
CA TRP A 57 -16.47 12.29 -19.58
C TRP A 57 -16.27 12.69 -21.04
N LYS A 58 -17.35 12.99 -21.74
CA LYS A 58 -17.30 13.44 -23.14
C LYS A 58 -16.54 14.76 -23.28
N GLN A 59 -16.72 15.68 -22.34
CA GLN A 59 -16.00 16.96 -22.33
C GLN A 59 -14.49 16.77 -22.09
N CYS A 60 -14.11 16.00 -21.09
CA CYS A 60 -12.72 15.83 -20.65
C CYS A 60 -11.91 14.90 -21.56
N PHE A 61 -12.52 13.79 -21.99
CA PHE A 61 -11.84 12.68 -22.65
C PHE A 61 -12.20 12.52 -24.13
N LYS A 62 -13.23 13.22 -24.61
CA LYS A 62 -13.69 13.18 -26.01
C LYS A 62 -14.13 11.79 -26.45
N GLU A 63 -14.67 11.01 -25.52
CA GLU A 63 -15.25 9.69 -25.75
C GLU A 63 -16.66 9.65 -25.17
N ASP A 64 -17.54 8.81 -25.70
CA ASP A 64 -18.85 8.59 -25.08
C ASP A 64 -18.68 7.76 -23.79
N TYR A 65 -19.46 8.10 -22.78
CA TYR A 65 -19.43 7.42 -21.49
C TYR A 65 -20.18 6.09 -21.56
N GLN A 66 -19.62 5.07 -20.91
CA GLN A 66 -20.27 3.80 -20.64
C GLN A 66 -19.96 3.42 -19.19
N PRO A 67 -20.94 2.98 -18.37
CA PRO A 67 -20.70 2.58 -16.98
C PRO A 67 -19.63 1.48 -16.85
N ILE A 68 -19.63 0.56 -17.81
CA ILE A 68 -18.60 -0.45 -18.02
C ILE A 68 -18.21 -0.38 -19.49
N TRP A 69 -16.93 -0.16 -19.78
CA TRP A 69 -16.40 -0.11 -21.14
C TRP A 69 -15.43 -1.25 -21.37
N MET A 70 -15.31 -1.69 -22.63
CA MET A 70 -14.24 -2.57 -23.08
C MET A 70 -13.51 -1.99 -24.28
N LYS A 71 -12.18 -2.07 -24.27
CA LYS A 71 -11.30 -1.66 -25.38
C LYS A 71 -10.34 -2.79 -25.72
N THR A 72 -10.19 -3.09 -27.00
CA THR A 72 -9.21 -4.07 -27.49
C THR A 72 -7.98 -3.36 -28.02
N ILE A 73 -6.81 -3.66 -27.45
CA ILE A 73 -5.53 -3.06 -27.85
C ILE A 73 -4.56 -4.17 -28.16
N LYS A 74 -4.13 -4.26 -29.42
CA LYS A 74 -3.19 -5.30 -29.89
C LYS A 74 -3.62 -6.73 -29.51
N GLY A 75 -4.93 -7.00 -29.54
CA GLY A 75 -5.49 -8.31 -29.20
C GLY A 75 -5.58 -8.61 -27.70
N TYR A 76 -5.40 -7.61 -26.82
CA TYR A 76 -5.70 -7.71 -25.39
C TYR A 76 -6.96 -6.93 -25.07
N HIS A 77 -7.82 -7.50 -24.23
CA HIS A 77 -9.04 -6.86 -23.76
C HIS A 77 -8.79 -6.10 -22.47
N PHE A 78 -9.21 -4.84 -22.44
CA PHE A 78 -9.21 -3.99 -21.25
C PHE A 78 -10.64 -3.62 -20.93
N ILE A 79 -11.08 -3.91 -19.70
CA ILE A 79 -12.39 -3.60 -19.19
C ILE A 79 -12.22 -2.58 -18.07
N GLY A 80 -12.91 -1.45 -18.14
CA GLY A 80 -12.98 -0.50 -17.04
C GLY A 80 -14.39 -0.35 -16.54
N ALA A 81 -14.53 -0.39 -15.22
CA ALA A 81 -15.77 -0.12 -14.50
C ALA A 81 -15.61 1.17 -13.69
N HIS A 82 -16.49 2.14 -13.95
CA HIS A 82 -16.50 3.38 -13.19
C HIS A 82 -16.99 3.15 -11.76
N TRP A 83 -16.49 3.96 -10.81
CA TRP A 83 -17.05 4.03 -9.47
C TRP A 83 -18.56 4.31 -9.53
N HIS A 84 -19.33 3.47 -8.83
CA HIS A 84 -20.74 3.67 -8.61
C HIS A 84 -20.98 3.98 -7.12
N ASP A 85 -20.67 2.99 -6.28
CA ASP A 85 -20.59 3.08 -4.84
C ASP A 85 -19.45 2.18 -4.34
N GLN A 86 -19.32 2.06 -3.01
CA GLN A 86 -18.27 1.25 -2.39
C GLN A 86 -18.53 -0.25 -2.46
N ASN A 87 -19.77 -0.70 -2.71
CA ASN A 87 -20.17 -2.08 -2.54
C ASN A 87 -20.06 -2.88 -3.83
N ASN A 88 -20.54 -2.36 -4.96
CA ASN A 88 -20.68 -3.17 -6.17
C ASN A 88 -20.51 -2.38 -7.48
N ILE A 89 -20.31 -3.10 -8.58
CA ILE A 89 -20.35 -2.63 -9.96
C ILE A 89 -21.63 -3.18 -10.64
N PRO A 90 -22.71 -2.39 -10.72
CA PRO A 90 -23.95 -2.82 -11.36
C PRO A 90 -23.76 -3.23 -12.82
N GLY A 91 -24.38 -4.34 -13.23
CA GLY A 91 -24.34 -4.84 -14.60
C GLY A 91 -23.08 -5.62 -14.98
N PHE A 92 -22.14 -5.81 -14.05
CA PHE A 92 -20.86 -6.46 -14.36
C PHE A 92 -20.99 -7.97 -14.64
N SER A 93 -21.92 -8.66 -13.99
CA SER A 93 -22.17 -10.09 -14.28
C SER A 93 -22.66 -10.27 -15.72
N GLU A 94 -23.67 -9.50 -16.12
CA GLU A 94 -24.25 -9.53 -17.47
C GLU A 94 -23.22 -9.12 -18.53
N PHE A 95 -22.34 -8.17 -18.18
CA PHE A 95 -21.24 -7.76 -19.04
C PHE A 95 -20.27 -8.92 -19.30
N LEU A 96 -19.84 -9.61 -18.23
CA LEU A 96 -18.94 -10.77 -18.36
C LEU A 96 -19.60 -11.91 -19.13
N ASP A 97 -20.85 -12.25 -18.83
CA ASP A 97 -21.56 -13.34 -19.52
C ASP A 97 -21.70 -13.05 -21.02
N LYS A 98 -21.92 -11.78 -21.40
CA LYS A 98 -21.99 -11.36 -22.80
C LYS A 98 -20.66 -11.50 -23.55
N HIS A 99 -19.54 -11.28 -22.86
CA HIS A 99 -18.20 -11.23 -23.45
C HIS A 99 -17.33 -12.46 -23.13
N ASP A 100 -17.87 -13.47 -22.44
CA ASP A 100 -17.14 -14.66 -21.97
C ASP A 100 -16.33 -15.34 -23.08
N ALA A 101 -16.94 -15.56 -24.25
CA ALA A 101 -16.27 -16.16 -25.39
C ALA A 101 -15.08 -15.31 -25.89
N GLU A 102 -15.19 -13.98 -25.91
CA GLU A 102 -14.09 -13.08 -26.31
C GLU A 102 -12.96 -13.10 -25.27
N LEU A 103 -13.30 -13.15 -23.98
CA LEU A 103 -12.34 -13.09 -22.88
C LEU A 103 -11.58 -14.40 -22.66
N THR A 104 -12.06 -15.52 -23.22
CA THR A 104 -11.49 -16.85 -23.01
C THR A 104 -10.89 -17.48 -24.27
N ALA A 105 -11.20 -16.95 -25.46
CA ALA A 105 -10.92 -17.60 -26.75
C ALA A 105 -9.44 -17.95 -27.01
N ASP A 106 -8.49 -17.13 -26.57
CA ASP A 106 -7.08 -17.27 -26.96
C ASP A 106 -6.12 -17.49 -25.78
N GLY A 107 -6.65 -17.65 -24.56
CA GLY A 107 -5.86 -17.84 -23.34
C GLY A 107 -4.96 -16.65 -22.98
N LYS A 108 -5.11 -15.49 -23.62
CA LYS A 108 -4.42 -14.26 -23.22
C LYS A 108 -5.01 -13.68 -21.95
N PRO A 109 -4.24 -12.85 -21.22
CA PRO A 109 -4.81 -12.10 -20.12
C PRO A 109 -5.80 -11.07 -20.66
N PHE A 110 -6.89 -10.88 -19.94
CA PHE A 110 -7.64 -9.64 -20.00
C PHE A 110 -7.42 -8.83 -18.73
N PHE A 111 -7.51 -7.51 -18.87
CA PHE A 111 -7.23 -6.57 -17.81
C PHE A 111 -8.52 -5.92 -17.36
N TYR A 112 -8.83 -6.01 -16.07
CA TYR A 112 -9.99 -5.37 -15.48
C TYR A 112 -9.54 -4.21 -14.60
N ILE A 113 -10.27 -3.09 -14.61
CA ILE A 113 -9.91 -1.89 -13.86
C ILE A 113 -11.15 -1.42 -13.10
N GLN A 114 -11.02 -1.30 -11.78
CA GLN A 114 -12.03 -0.66 -10.93
C GLN A 114 -11.34 0.22 -9.88
N HIS A 115 -12.13 0.99 -9.13
CA HIS A 115 -11.59 1.86 -8.10
C HIS A 115 -11.24 1.14 -6.77
N PRO A 116 -12.18 0.49 -6.04
CA PRO A 116 -11.87 -0.20 -4.80
C PRO A 116 -11.18 -1.55 -5.05
N HIS A 117 -10.49 -2.11 -4.06
CA HIS A 117 -9.97 -3.48 -4.19
C HIS A 117 -11.12 -4.50 -4.27
N PRO A 118 -11.04 -5.52 -5.16
CA PRO A 118 -11.84 -6.71 -5.00
C PRO A 118 -11.61 -7.31 -3.62
N LYS A 119 -12.69 -7.55 -2.86
CA LYS A 119 -12.61 -8.03 -1.47
C LYS A 119 -11.73 -9.27 -1.33
N ASP A 120 -10.99 -9.32 -0.23
CA ASP A 120 -10.10 -10.42 0.16
C ASP A 120 -8.98 -10.72 -0.86
N THR A 121 -8.55 -9.71 -1.63
CA THR A 121 -7.40 -9.80 -2.55
C THR A 121 -6.18 -9.01 -2.05
N CYS A 122 -5.85 -7.87 -2.67
CA CYS A 122 -4.74 -7.00 -2.26
C CYS A 122 -4.93 -6.55 -0.81
N ASN A 123 -3.87 -6.61 0.00
CA ASN A 123 -3.88 -6.34 1.44
C ASN A 123 -4.86 -7.19 2.27
N CYS A 124 -5.42 -8.28 1.72
CA CYS A 124 -6.33 -9.22 2.39
C CYS A 124 -7.51 -8.53 3.12
N ALA A 125 -7.85 -9.04 4.30
CA ALA A 125 -8.81 -8.50 5.22
C ALA A 125 -8.44 -7.11 5.79
N TRP A 126 -7.20 -6.65 5.60
CA TRP A 126 -6.69 -5.38 6.14
C TRP A 126 -6.82 -4.21 5.16
N ALA A 127 -7.19 -4.47 3.91
CA ALA A 127 -7.46 -3.42 2.95
C ALA A 127 -8.64 -2.56 3.43
N TRP A 128 -8.38 -1.29 3.74
CA TRP A 128 -9.45 -0.30 3.74
C TRP A 128 -9.82 0.02 2.28
N GLY A 129 -11.09 0.23 2.01
CA GLY A 129 -11.54 0.57 0.66
C GLY A 129 -11.63 -0.62 -0.32
N ARG A 130 -12.33 -1.67 0.10
CA ARG A 130 -12.66 -2.85 -0.72
C ARG A 130 -14.15 -2.91 -1.04
N ASP A 131 -14.50 -3.64 -2.10
CA ASP A 131 -15.90 -3.90 -2.47
C ASP A 131 -16.58 -4.96 -1.58
N ASP A 132 -17.83 -5.30 -1.91
CA ASP A 132 -18.62 -6.30 -1.17
C ASP A 132 -18.20 -7.76 -1.44
N GLY A 133 -17.29 -7.98 -2.40
CA GLY A 133 -16.82 -9.30 -2.85
C GLY A 133 -17.52 -9.87 -4.07
N THR A 134 -18.53 -9.18 -4.62
CA THR A 134 -19.21 -9.58 -5.86
C THR A 134 -18.23 -9.69 -7.02
N VAL A 135 -17.33 -8.72 -7.17
CA VAL A 135 -16.31 -8.73 -8.23
C VAL A 135 -15.32 -9.86 -8.03
N THR A 136 -14.85 -10.10 -6.80
CA THR A 136 -13.99 -11.25 -6.48
C THR A 136 -14.66 -12.57 -6.91
N LYS A 137 -15.95 -12.75 -6.61
CA LYS A 137 -16.71 -13.94 -7.01
C LYS A 137 -16.83 -14.08 -8.52
N LEU A 138 -17.13 -12.99 -9.23
CA LEU A 138 -17.29 -12.99 -10.69
C LEU A 138 -15.97 -13.27 -11.42
N LEU A 139 -14.89 -12.56 -11.05
CA LEU A 139 -13.58 -12.74 -11.66
C LEU A 139 -12.91 -14.08 -11.31
N SER A 140 -13.32 -14.74 -10.22
CA SER A 140 -12.81 -16.08 -9.87
C SER A 140 -13.11 -17.16 -10.92
N LYS A 141 -14.06 -16.92 -11.84
CA LYS A 141 -14.33 -17.79 -12.99
C LYS A 141 -13.27 -17.66 -14.10
N TYR A 142 -12.44 -16.62 -14.04
CA TYR A 142 -11.51 -16.25 -15.10
C TYR A 142 -10.05 -16.27 -14.59
N PRO A 143 -9.38 -17.44 -14.67
CA PRO A 143 -7.95 -17.58 -14.39
C PRO A 143 -7.06 -16.52 -15.04
N ASN A 144 -7.44 -16.09 -16.24
CA ASN A 144 -6.68 -15.16 -17.04
C ASN A 144 -6.99 -13.67 -16.76
N ALA A 145 -7.84 -13.37 -15.76
CA ALA A 145 -8.13 -12.01 -15.37
C ALA A 145 -6.99 -11.40 -14.53
N ILE A 146 -6.62 -10.16 -14.89
CA ILE A 146 -5.70 -9.32 -14.11
C ILE A 146 -6.45 -8.04 -13.73
N ALA A 147 -6.83 -7.94 -12.46
CA ALA A 147 -7.60 -6.83 -11.92
C ALA A 147 -6.69 -5.75 -11.33
N PHE A 148 -6.87 -4.51 -11.75
CA PHE A 148 -6.26 -3.32 -11.17
C PHE A 148 -7.26 -2.58 -10.30
N SER A 149 -6.79 -2.20 -9.12
CA SER A 149 -7.61 -1.48 -8.13
C SER A 149 -6.76 -0.56 -7.27
N GLY A 150 -7.41 0.30 -6.50
CA GLY A 150 -6.77 1.27 -5.62
C GLY A 150 -7.65 1.55 -4.42
N HIS A 151 -7.97 2.84 -4.20
CA HIS A 151 -8.76 3.35 -3.07
C HIS A 151 -8.05 3.26 -1.70
N SER A 152 -7.35 2.16 -1.39
CA SER A 152 -6.58 2.00 -0.14
C SER A 152 -5.34 2.89 -0.04
N HIS A 153 -4.85 3.42 -1.15
CA HIS A 153 -3.62 4.22 -1.20
C HIS A 153 -2.39 3.49 -0.62
N SER A 154 -2.42 2.16 -0.54
CA SER A 154 -1.33 1.36 -0.01
C SER A 154 -0.05 1.58 -0.84
N PRO A 155 1.11 1.83 -0.20
CA PRO A 155 2.39 1.96 -0.87
C PRO A 155 2.80 0.67 -1.62
N LEU A 156 3.40 0.79 -2.79
CA LEU A 156 3.82 -0.33 -3.63
C LEU A 156 5.02 -1.09 -3.07
N ASP A 157 5.75 -0.58 -2.08
CA ASP A 157 6.72 -1.34 -1.27
C ASP A 157 6.02 -2.37 -0.34
N ASP A 158 4.71 -2.25 -0.13
CA ASP A 158 3.89 -3.31 0.45
C ASP A 158 3.66 -4.42 -0.59
N GLU A 159 4.35 -5.54 -0.41
CA GLU A 159 4.29 -6.71 -1.28
C GLU A 159 2.88 -7.34 -1.34
N ARG A 160 1.96 -6.97 -0.43
CA ARG A 160 0.57 -7.43 -0.44
C ARG A 160 -0.32 -6.70 -1.46
N ASN A 161 0.22 -5.73 -2.19
CA ASN A 161 -0.43 -5.13 -3.35
C ASN A 161 -0.39 -6.01 -4.61
N LEU A 162 0.23 -7.19 -4.56
CA LEU A 162 0.11 -8.22 -5.60
C LEU A 162 -0.45 -9.50 -4.99
N TRP A 163 -1.72 -9.78 -5.28
CA TRP A 163 -2.40 -11.00 -4.89
C TRP A 163 -2.64 -11.91 -6.10
N GLN A 164 -2.37 -13.20 -5.96
CA GLN A 164 -2.74 -14.20 -6.96
C GLN A 164 -3.41 -15.40 -6.30
N GLY A 165 -4.64 -15.68 -6.74
CA GLY A 165 -5.45 -16.83 -6.36
C GLY A 165 -6.20 -17.38 -7.57
N SER A 166 -7.53 -17.32 -7.54
CA SER A 166 -8.36 -17.73 -8.70
C SER A 166 -8.10 -16.87 -9.93
N PHE A 167 -7.80 -15.58 -9.72
CA PHE A 167 -7.32 -14.60 -10.70
C PHE A 167 -6.16 -13.79 -10.08
N THR A 168 -5.61 -12.80 -10.79
CA THR A 168 -4.58 -11.89 -10.25
C THR A 168 -5.16 -10.52 -9.95
N SER A 169 -4.89 -9.97 -8.77
CA SER A 169 -5.32 -8.63 -8.33
C SER A 169 -4.09 -7.79 -7.98
N ILE A 170 -4.07 -6.55 -8.44
CA ILE A 170 -2.93 -5.63 -8.32
C ILE A 170 -3.41 -4.28 -7.80
N GLY A 171 -2.87 -3.87 -6.67
CA GLY A 171 -3.06 -2.56 -6.06
C GLY A 171 -2.16 -1.51 -6.70
N THR A 172 -2.75 -0.39 -7.09
CA THR A 172 -2.10 0.65 -7.92
C THR A 172 -1.57 1.85 -7.16
N SER A 173 -1.70 1.84 -5.83
CA SER A 173 -1.28 2.92 -4.93
C SER A 173 -1.94 4.26 -5.22
N SER A 174 -1.25 5.38 -5.00
CA SER A 174 -1.81 6.72 -5.12
C SER A 174 -0.78 7.76 -5.56
N LEU A 175 -1.26 8.73 -6.34
CA LEU A 175 -0.49 9.90 -6.80
C LEU A 175 -0.68 11.14 -5.93
N LYS A 176 -1.53 11.07 -4.90
CA LYS A 176 -1.89 12.22 -4.05
C LYS A 176 -1.37 12.11 -2.63
N TYR A 177 -1.61 10.96 -1.99
CA TYR A 177 -1.13 10.67 -0.65
C TYR A 177 -1.10 9.16 -0.44
N LEU A 178 -0.18 8.68 0.37
CA LEU A 178 0.01 7.27 0.65
C LEU A 178 -0.58 6.86 1.99
N TYR A 179 -0.94 5.60 2.13
CA TYR A 179 -1.49 5.06 3.36
C TYR A 179 -0.76 3.77 3.76
N PRO A 180 0.43 3.90 4.40
CA PRO A 180 1.14 2.73 4.91
C PRO A 180 0.26 1.94 5.87
N MET A 181 0.49 0.63 5.93
CA MET A 181 -0.27 -0.31 6.75
C MET A 181 -0.50 0.25 8.17
N PRO A 182 -1.74 0.28 8.69
CA PRO A 182 -2.02 0.81 10.02
C PRO A 182 -1.41 -0.06 11.14
N ALA A 183 -1.65 0.37 12.37
CA ALA A 183 -1.19 -0.27 13.61
C ALA A 183 0.34 -0.25 13.83
N ARG A 184 1.06 0.67 13.17
CA ARG A 184 2.44 1.02 13.49
C ARG A 184 2.47 2.29 14.33
N GLU A 185 3.48 2.38 15.17
CA GLU A 185 3.74 3.48 16.09
C GLU A 185 3.71 4.83 15.38
N ASN A 186 4.13 4.92 14.12
CA ASN A 186 4.12 6.14 13.30
C ASN A 186 3.08 6.11 12.15
N THR A 187 2.03 5.30 12.23
CA THR A 187 0.92 5.28 11.26
C THR A 187 -0.43 5.51 11.95
N TYR A 188 -1.49 5.53 11.13
CA TYR A 188 -2.86 5.43 11.62
C TYR A 188 -3.06 4.16 12.47
N GLN A 189 -3.95 4.27 13.46
CA GLN A 189 -4.35 3.20 14.39
C GLN A 189 -5.82 2.89 14.12
N ASP A 190 -6.09 2.39 12.91
CA ASP A 190 -7.45 2.22 12.40
C ASP A 190 -8.27 1.28 13.25
N ASP A 191 -9.55 1.61 13.39
CA ASP A 191 -10.58 0.81 14.06
C ASP A 191 -10.23 0.38 15.49
N TRP A 192 -9.23 1.03 16.12
CA TRP A 192 -8.82 0.76 17.49
C TRP A 192 -9.42 1.78 18.46
N GLY A 193 -10.69 1.55 18.85
CA GLY A 193 -11.41 2.42 19.79
C GLY A 193 -10.74 2.60 21.16
N ALA A 194 -9.90 1.65 21.57
CA ALA A 194 -9.16 1.67 22.84
C ALA A 194 -7.96 2.64 22.87
N LYS A 195 -7.63 3.34 21.76
CA LYS A 195 -6.54 4.34 21.71
C LYS A 195 -5.21 3.77 22.24
N PRO A 196 -4.56 2.86 21.50
CA PRO A 196 -3.34 2.21 21.98
C PRO A 196 -2.26 3.26 22.27
N PRO A 197 -1.42 3.05 23.30
CA PRO A 197 -0.30 3.95 23.60
C PRO A 197 0.52 4.23 22.34
N SER A 198 0.47 5.49 21.90
CA SER A 198 1.11 5.95 20.67
C SER A 198 1.85 7.24 21.00
N GLN A 199 3.17 7.20 21.02
CA GLN A 199 4.04 8.31 21.38
C GLN A 199 4.42 9.14 20.15
N MET A 200 4.59 8.51 18.99
CA MET A 200 5.07 9.18 17.79
C MET A 200 3.95 9.87 16.99
N PRO A 201 4.25 10.99 16.31
CA PRO A 201 3.37 11.51 15.29
C PRO A 201 3.23 10.50 14.15
N LYS A 202 2.13 10.60 13.40
CA LYS A 202 1.99 9.85 12.15
C LYS A 202 2.97 10.42 11.13
N MET A 203 3.55 9.54 10.31
CA MET A 203 4.28 9.96 9.12
C MET A 203 3.37 10.83 8.24
N ASP A 204 3.95 11.84 7.62
CA ASP A 204 3.25 12.65 6.64
C ASP A 204 2.98 11.81 5.39
N PRO A 205 1.72 11.55 5.01
CA PRO A 205 1.39 10.76 3.82
C PRO A 205 1.43 11.58 2.54
N SER A 206 1.70 12.90 2.58
CA SER A 206 1.60 13.79 1.42
C SER A 206 2.78 13.70 0.45
N ASP A 207 3.88 13.11 0.89
CA ASP A 207 5.05 12.81 0.07
C ASP A 207 4.91 11.44 -0.61
N GLY A 208 5.56 11.25 -1.75
CA GLY A 208 5.46 10.03 -2.54
C GLY A 208 4.22 9.99 -3.45
N ARG A 209 4.46 10.02 -4.76
CA ARG A 209 3.48 9.81 -5.83
C ARG A 209 3.81 8.51 -6.51
N GLN A 210 3.09 7.45 -6.17
CA GLN A 210 3.42 6.13 -6.66
C GLN A 210 2.47 5.63 -7.75
N GLY A 211 3.02 4.75 -8.58
CA GLY A 211 2.30 3.96 -9.57
C GLY A 211 3.24 2.97 -10.24
N MET A 212 2.78 2.32 -11.28
CA MET A 212 3.55 1.27 -11.95
C MET A 212 3.67 1.50 -13.46
N LEU A 213 4.79 1.06 -14.02
CA LEU A 213 4.92 0.83 -15.45
C LEU A 213 4.72 -0.65 -15.74
N MET A 214 3.58 -0.99 -16.35
CA MET A 214 3.27 -2.36 -16.79
C MET A 214 3.83 -2.60 -18.20
N ARG A 215 4.54 -3.72 -18.39
CA ARG A 215 4.96 -4.21 -19.70
C ARG A 215 4.44 -5.64 -19.90
N VAL A 216 3.86 -5.90 -21.06
CA VAL A 216 3.28 -7.20 -21.44
C VAL A 216 4.17 -7.82 -22.52
N TYR A 217 4.69 -9.00 -22.23
CA TYR A 217 5.50 -9.84 -23.11
C TYR A 217 4.75 -11.13 -23.44
N ASP A 218 5.29 -11.94 -24.35
CA ASP A 218 4.65 -13.20 -24.76
C ASP A 218 4.55 -14.21 -23.60
N ASN A 219 5.55 -14.22 -22.70
CA ASN A 219 5.67 -15.18 -21.61
C ASN A 219 5.63 -14.56 -20.20
N ALA A 220 5.41 -13.25 -20.08
CA ALA A 220 5.40 -12.58 -18.79
C ALA A 220 4.72 -11.21 -18.85
N ILE A 221 4.26 -10.73 -17.70
CA ILE A 221 3.87 -9.35 -17.46
C ILE A 221 4.71 -8.82 -16.31
N THR A 222 5.36 -7.67 -16.52
CA THR A 222 6.19 -7.05 -15.50
C THR A 222 5.59 -5.75 -15.01
N PHE A 223 5.67 -5.50 -13.71
CA PHE A 223 5.22 -4.28 -13.04
C PHE A 223 6.41 -3.60 -12.37
N GLU A 224 6.97 -2.59 -13.02
CA GLU A 224 7.99 -1.73 -12.41
C GLU A 224 7.31 -0.78 -11.44
N ARG A 225 7.62 -0.90 -10.15
CA ARG A 225 7.02 -0.14 -9.05
C ARG A 225 7.80 1.14 -8.81
N ARG A 226 7.14 2.29 -8.93
CA ARG A 226 7.83 3.57 -9.06
C ARG A 226 7.23 4.66 -8.19
N GLU A 227 8.11 5.51 -7.69
CA GLU A 227 7.78 6.82 -7.15
C GLU A 227 8.17 7.88 -8.19
N PHE A 228 7.22 8.76 -8.54
CA PHE A 228 7.34 9.68 -9.67
C PHE A 228 7.93 11.04 -9.32
N VAL A 229 8.01 11.44 -8.04
CA VAL A 229 8.64 12.70 -7.63
C VAL A 229 10.16 12.62 -7.81
N TYR A 230 10.77 11.53 -7.37
CA TYR A 230 12.22 11.31 -7.42
C TYR A 230 12.65 10.39 -8.56
N ASP A 231 11.70 9.86 -9.34
CA ASP A 231 12.00 9.01 -10.50
C ASP A 231 12.67 7.67 -10.10
N GLU A 232 12.38 7.19 -8.89
CA GLU A 232 13.07 6.04 -8.27
C GLU A 232 12.16 4.81 -8.18
N PRO A 233 12.72 3.58 -8.28
CA PRO A 233 11.99 2.38 -7.92
C PRO A 233 11.75 2.33 -6.41
N VAL A 234 10.58 1.83 -6.00
CA VAL A 234 10.27 1.60 -4.57
C VAL A 234 10.50 0.15 -4.14
N GLY A 235 10.78 -0.72 -5.11
CA GLY A 235 11.19 -2.11 -4.91
C GLY A 235 11.39 -2.80 -6.26
N ASP A 236 11.79 -4.08 -6.22
CA ASP A 236 11.97 -4.88 -7.44
C ASP A 236 10.67 -4.98 -8.24
N ALA A 237 10.79 -5.05 -9.56
CA ALA A 237 9.63 -5.24 -10.41
C ALA A 237 8.93 -6.57 -10.08
N TRP A 238 7.61 -6.56 -10.00
CA TRP A 238 6.88 -7.82 -9.96
C TRP A 238 6.89 -8.46 -11.35
N VAL A 239 7.20 -9.74 -11.42
CA VAL A 239 7.18 -10.51 -12.66
C VAL A 239 6.09 -11.58 -12.52
N LEU A 240 5.06 -11.46 -13.35
CA LEU A 240 3.98 -12.42 -13.48
C LEU A 240 4.27 -13.31 -14.70
N PRO A 241 4.65 -14.59 -14.52
CA PRO A 241 4.78 -15.52 -15.63
C PRO A 241 3.46 -15.67 -16.39
N TRP A 242 3.54 -15.83 -17.70
CA TRP A 242 2.38 -16.11 -18.56
C TRP A 242 2.65 -17.32 -19.48
N PRO A 243 1.73 -18.29 -19.58
CA PRO A 243 0.50 -18.46 -18.78
C PRO A 243 0.76 -18.54 -17.27
N ILE A 244 -0.23 -18.19 -16.45
CA ILE A 244 -0.10 -18.24 -14.98
C ILE A 244 0.29 -19.66 -14.54
N SER A 245 1.39 -19.77 -13.78
CA SER A 245 1.75 -21.03 -13.12
C SER A 245 0.77 -21.34 -12.00
N ARG A 246 0.16 -22.53 -12.06
CA ARG A 246 -0.69 -23.05 -10.97
C ARG A 246 0.10 -23.83 -9.93
N GLU A 247 1.33 -24.23 -10.25
CA GLU A 247 2.23 -24.94 -9.34
C GLU A 247 2.96 -23.97 -8.41
N GLU A 248 3.33 -22.81 -8.93
CA GLU A 248 4.04 -21.75 -8.20
C GLU A 248 3.26 -20.43 -8.27
N PRO A 249 2.02 -20.36 -7.76
CA PRO A 249 1.26 -19.12 -7.79
C PRO A 249 1.94 -18.05 -6.94
N LEU A 250 1.84 -16.80 -7.37
CA LEU A 250 2.30 -15.61 -6.66
C LEU A 250 1.40 -15.24 -5.46
N SER A 251 0.88 -16.25 -4.76
CA SER A 251 0.10 -16.07 -3.54
C SER A 251 0.96 -15.53 -2.41
N PHE A 252 0.35 -14.91 -1.40
CA PHE A 252 1.10 -14.44 -0.23
C PHE A 252 1.83 -15.57 0.49
N GLU A 253 1.19 -16.73 0.63
CA GLU A 253 1.80 -17.89 1.26
C GLU A 253 3.05 -18.36 0.51
N ASN A 254 2.98 -18.47 -0.82
CA ASN A 254 4.12 -18.93 -1.60
C ASN A 254 5.25 -17.90 -1.64
N ARG A 255 4.92 -16.62 -1.78
CA ARG A 255 5.93 -15.55 -1.77
C ARG A 255 6.57 -15.40 -0.39
N ALA A 256 5.84 -15.67 0.70
CA ALA A 256 6.39 -15.66 2.05
C ALA A 256 7.45 -16.75 2.28
N LYS A 257 7.33 -17.93 1.62
CA LYS A 257 8.29 -19.05 1.76
C LYS A 257 9.70 -18.69 1.27
N THR A 258 9.81 -17.80 0.29
CA THR A 258 11.09 -17.42 -0.34
C THR A 258 11.46 -15.95 -0.13
N ALA A 259 10.61 -15.17 0.53
CA ALA A 259 10.89 -13.78 0.83
C ALA A 259 12.14 -13.64 1.70
N ALA A 260 13.10 -12.84 1.24
CA ALA A 260 14.31 -12.58 1.99
C ALA A 260 13.99 -11.99 3.37
N ILE A 261 14.75 -12.41 4.38
CA ILE A 261 14.64 -11.90 5.74
C ILE A 261 15.66 -10.77 5.90
N PRO A 262 15.23 -9.53 6.18
CA PRO A 262 16.15 -8.42 6.38
C PRO A 262 17.00 -8.64 7.64
N HIS A 263 18.19 -8.06 7.63
CA HIS A 263 19.13 -8.13 8.74
C HIS A 263 19.88 -6.81 8.85
N PHE A 264 20.25 -6.45 10.08
CA PHE A 264 21.13 -5.31 10.29
C PHE A 264 22.55 -5.62 9.78
N PRO A 265 23.27 -4.62 9.25
CA PRO A 265 24.71 -4.71 9.05
C PRO A 265 25.44 -5.10 10.34
N ALA A 266 26.59 -5.78 10.22
CA ALA A 266 27.31 -6.34 11.37
C ALA A 266 27.81 -5.26 12.37
N ASP A 267 28.02 -4.04 11.91
CA ASP A 267 28.47 -2.89 12.69
C ASP A 267 27.32 -1.98 13.16
N ALA A 268 26.06 -2.35 12.89
CA ALA A 268 24.90 -1.61 13.32
C ALA A 268 24.84 -1.52 14.85
N LYS A 269 24.46 -0.35 15.35
CA LYS A 269 24.29 -0.08 16.78
C LYS A 269 22.93 0.52 17.04
N ALA A 270 22.33 0.15 18.16
CA ALA A 270 21.14 0.81 18.69
C ALA A 270 21.48 1.43 20.05
N TYR A 271 20.87 2.57 20.34
CA TYR A 271 21.04 3.27 21.61
C TYR A 271 19.71 3.90 22.03
N VAL A 272 19.66 4.39 23.26
CA VAL A 272 18.47 5.07 23.80
C VAL A 272 18.79 6.49 24.23
N THR A 273 17.79 7.35 24.14
CA THR A 273 17.78 8.67 24.79
C THR A 273 16.52 8.81 25.62
N THR A 274 16.54 9.71 26.61
CA THR A 274 15.40 9.97 27.51
C THR A 274 15.03 11.44 27.48
N GLY A 275 13.76 11.74 27.62
CA GLY A 275 13.28 13.10 27.81
C GLY A 275 11.77 13.17 28.02
N THR A 276 11.28 14.35 28.40
CA THR A 276 9.84 14.60 28.53
C THR A 276 9.23 14.89 27.15
N GLY A 277 8.10 14.26 26.85
CA GLY A 277 7.37 14.48 25.60
C GLY A 277 5.88 14.19 25.74
N LYS A 278 5.12 14.46 24.68
CA LYS A 278 3.68 14.21 24.63
C LYS A 278 3.36 13.02 23.75
N ASP A 279 2.43 12.19 24.21
CA ASP A 279 1.84 11.15 23.37
C ASP A 279 0.92 11.77 22.29
N ARG A 280 0.42 10.94 21.38
CA ARG A 280 -0.51 11.32 20.29
C ARG A 280 -1.83 11.90 20.80
N TYR A 281 -2.16 11.72 22.07
CA TYR A 281 -3.38 12.18 22.71
C TYR A 281 -3.15 13.42 23.59
N GLY A 282 -1.92 13.92 23.65
CA GLY A 282 -1.54 15.13 24.38
C GLY A 282 -1.09 14.90 25.84
N THR A 283 -0.96 13.64 26.28
CA THR A 283 -0.48 13.31 27.63
C THR A 283 1.03 13.52 27.70
N GLU A 284 1.48 14.39 28.60
CA GLU A 284 2.90 14.62 28.85
C GLU A 284 3.46 13.58 29.82
N GLN A 285 4.59 12.97 29.48
CA GLN A 285 5.26 11.96 30.29
C GLN A 285 6.75 11.86 29.94
N GLU A 286 7.51 11.20 30.81
CA GLU A 286 8.85 10.73 30.45
C GLU A 286 8.75 9.70 29.31
N GLN A 287 9.64 9.83 28.33
CA GLN A 287 9.71 8.98 27.16
C GLN A 287 11.14 8.46 26.99
N VAL A 288 11.24 7.24 26.49
CA VAL A 288 12.48 6.63 26.03
C VAL A 288 12.40 6.50 24.51
N THR A 289 13.38 7.08 23.81
CA THR A 289 13.49 6.99 22.36
C THR A 289 14.57 5.98 22.02
N VAL A 290 14.21 4.94 21.28
CA VAL A 290 15.12 3.92 20.74
C VAL A 290 15.58 4.37 19.36
N HIS A 291 16.88 4.44 19.16
CA HIS A 291 17.52 4.88 17.92
C HIS A 291 18.24 3.71 17.27
N PHE A 292 18.03 3.49 15.96
CA PHE A 292 18.69 2.43 15.20
C PHE A 292 18.75 2.75 13.70
N PRO A 293 19.73 2.19 12.95
CA PRO A 293 19.85 2.45 11.52
C PRO A 293 18.73 1.80 10.71
N SER A 294 18.39 2.39 9.57
CA SER A 294 17.51 1.73 8.60
C SER A 294 18.23 0.55 7.92
N VAL A 295 17.48 -0.49 7.55
CA VAL A 295 17.94 -1.67 6.80
C VAL A 295 17.50 -1.52 5.35
N LEU A 296 18.50 -1.24 4.51
CA LEU A 296 18.34 -0.95 3.09
C LEU A 296 18.86 -2.11 2.24
N LYS A 297 18.24 -2.37 1.11
CA LYS A 297 18.66 -3.34 0.10
C LYS A 297 20.11 -3.12 -0.31
N LYS A 298 20.56 -1.88 -0.53
CA LYS A 298 21.96 -1.59 -0.90
C LYS A 298 23.00 -2.08 0.10
N ASN A 299 22.63 -2.22 1.38
CA ASN A 299 23.56 -2.59 2.45
C ASN A 299 23.31 -4.00 3.02
N ALA A 300 22.08 -4.52 2.90
CA ALA A 300 21.65 -5.79 3.50
C ALA A 300 21.04 -6.79 2.50
N GLY A 301 21.06 -6.49 1.19
CA GLY A 301 20.49 -7.33 0.14
C GLY A 301 18.96 -7.33 0.06
N VAL A 302 18.27 -6.90 1.11
CA VAL A 302 16.82 -6.66 1.15
C VAL A 302 16.52 -5.48 2.07
N ARG A 303 15.55 -4.66 1.68
CA ARG A 303 15.04 -3.54 2.48
C ARG A 303 14.06 -4.06 3.53
N ALA A 304 14.15 -3.58 4.77
CA ALA A 304 13.12 -3.88 5.76
C ALA A 304 11.81 -3.17 5.39
N PHE A 305 10.70 -3.89 5.54
CA PHE A 305 9.36 -3.31 5.37
C PHE A 305 9.01 -2.44 6.58
N ASP A 306 9.14 -2.98 7.79
CA ASP A 306 9.00 -2.28 9.06
C ASP A 306 9.89 -2.94 10.12
N TYR A 307 9.84 -2.44 11.36
CA TYR A 307 10.65 -2.92 12.47
C TYR A 307 9.76 -3.29 13.64
N GLU A 308 10.02 -4.44 14.24
CA GLU A 308 9.49 -4.80 15.54
C GLU A 308 10.45 -4.35 16.63
N VAL A 309 9.93 -3.63 17.62
CA VAL A 309 10.71 -3.17 18.77
C VAL A 309 10.06 -3.75 20.02
N GLN A 310 10.82 -4.52 20.80
CA GLN A 310 10.35 -5.16 22.02
C GLN A 310 11.11 -4.62 23.22
N VAL A 311 10.38 -4.43 24.32
CA VAL A 311 10.98 -4.13 25.63
C VAL A 311 11.17 -5.45 26.37
N GLU A 312 12.42 -5.88 26.49
CA GLU A 312 12.80 -7.13 27.16
C GLU A 312 13.37 -6.81 28.55
N TYR A 313 12.96 -7.57 29.56
CA TYR A 313 13.55 -7.55 30.90
C TYR A 313 13.60 -8.97 31.46
N ASP A 314 14.56 -9.22 32.35
CA ASP A 314 14.74 -10.53 32.97
C ASP A 314 14.20 -10.52 34.41
N TRP A 315 13.56 -11.62 34.79
CA TRP A 315 13.23 -11.93 36.18
C TRP A 315 13.62 -13.37 36.48
N LEU A 316 14.60 -13.54 37.36
CA LEU A 316 15.25 -14.84 37.62
C LEU A 316 15.84 -15.42 36.33
N ASP A 317 15.41 -16.63 35.94
CA ASP A 317 15.85 -17.34 34.74
C ASP A 317 14.90 -17.16 33.53
N VAL A 318 13.93 -16.24 33.64
CA VAL A 318 12.91 -15.99 32.60
C VAL A 318 13.05 -14.61 32.00
N GLN A 319 13.08 -14.54 30.67
CA GLN A 319 12.97 -13.30 29.92
C GLN A 319 11.51 -12.97 29.64
N HIS A 320 11.11 -11.76 29.98
CA HIS A 320 9.77 -11.22 29.77
C HIS A 320 9.78 -10.13 28.71
N ILE A 321 8.66 -10.02 27.98
CA ILE A 321 8.40 -8.94 27.02
C ILE A 321 7.32 -8.05 27.63
N ALA A 322 7.68 -6.81 27.99
CA ALA A 322 6.73 -5.86 28.58
C ALA A 322 5.80 -5.24 27.53
N SER A 323 6.36 -4.91 26.37
CA SER A 323 5.63 -4.28 25.26
C SER A 323 6.28 -4.62 23.92
N THR A 324 5.46 -4.66 22.87
CA THR A 324 5.90 -4.80 21.48
C THR A 324 5.27 -3.69 20.65
N LYS A 325 6.10 -2.97 19.89
CA LYS A 325 5.65 -2.01 18.88
C LYS A 325 6.15 -2.42 17.50
N ARG A 326 5.46 -1.92 16.48
CA ARG A 326 5.93 -1.93 15.09
C ARG A 326 6.13 -0.49 14.64
N VAL A 327 7.19 -0.19 13.90
CA VAL A 327 7.45 1.16 13.38
C VAL A 327 8.01 1.08 11.97
N PHE A 328 7.61 2.00 11.10
CA PHE A 328 8.23 2.16 9.77
C PHE A 328 9.44 3.09 9.84
N SER A 329 10.40 2.92 8.94
CA SER A 329 11.39 3.97 8.67
C SER A 329 10.71 5.25 8.15
N PRO A 330 11.29 6.45 8.37
CA PRO A 330 10.60 7.72 8.14
C PRO A 330 10.10 7.95 6.70
N LYS A 331 10.76 7.34 5.71
CA LYS A 331 10.43 7.45 4.28
C LYS A 331 10.31 6.06 3.65
N CYS A 332 9.76 5.09 4.38
CA CYS A 332 9.61 3.69 3.93
C CYS A 332 8.95 3.57 2.54
N TYR A 333 8.04 4.48 2.23
CA TYR A 333 7.28 4.53 0.98
C TYR A 333 7.96 5.35 -0.14
N LEU A 334 9.16 5.88 0.06
CA LEU A 334 9.92 6.49 -1.03
C LEU A 334 10.97 5.51 -1.58
N GLY A 335 11.62 5.89 -2.68
CA GLY A 335 12.83 5.21 -3.14
C GLY A 335 13.87 5.14 -2.02
N GLU A 336 14.65 4.07 -2.01
CA GLU A 336 15.55 3.73 -0.91
C GLU A 336 16.57 4.83 -0.58
N GLU A 337 16.99 5.60 -1.58
CA GLU A 337 17.91 6.72 -1.40
C GLU A 337 17.34 7.88 -0.57
N LYS A 338 16.01 7.91 -0.36
CA LYS A 338 15.34 8.90 0.50
C LYS A 338 15.09 8.40 1.92
N ASP A 339 15.33 7.11 2.18
CA ASP A 339 15.00 6.45 3.45
C ASP A 339 16.26 6.01 4.23
N THR A 340 17.35 6.75 4.03
CA THR A 340 18.63 6.52 4.71
C THR A 340 18.68 7.07 6.14
N GLY A 341 17.61 7.71 6.59
CA GLY A 341 17.51 8.31 7.91
C GLY A 341 17.56 7.26 9.02
N GLU A 342 17.97 7.70 10.21
CA GLU A 342 17.82 6.92 11.44
C GLU A 342 16.33 6.61 11.66
N VAL A 343 16.05 5.41 12.15
CA VAL A 343 14.71 5.01 12.59
C VAL A 343 14.64 5.19 14.09
N ILE A 344 13.53 5.78 14.54
CA ILE A 344 13.24 5.94 15.97
C ILE A 344 11.96 5.22 16.35
N CYS A 345 11.91 4.70 17.57
CA CYS A 345 10.69 4.19 18.20
C CYS A 345 10.59 4.71 19.63
N VAL A 346 9.45 5.28 20.00
CA VAL A 346 9.28 5.98 21.28
C VAL A 346 8.34 5.20 22.19
N TYR A 347 8.73 5.06 23.45
CA TYR A 347 7.94 4.44 24.52
C TYR A 347 7.71 5.44 25.64
N GLY A 348 6.46 5.57 26.09
CA GLY A 348 6.14 6.33 27.29
C GLY A 348 6.48 5.54 28.56
N ALA A 349 6.69 6.25 29.67
CA ALA A 349 6.98 5.63 30.97
C ALA A 349 5.93 4.58 31.40
N SER A 350 4.69 4.72 30.96
CA SER A 350 3.61 3.75 31.22
C SER A 350 3.78 2.41 30.48
N GLU A 351 4.62 2.36 29.45
CA GLU A 351 4.85 1.20 28.58
C GLU A 351 6.13 0.42 28.97
N LEU A 352 6.88 0.92 29.95
CA LEU A 352 8.17 0.40 30.36
C LEU A 352 8.05 -0.36 31.70
N PRO A 353 8.81 -1.45 31.89
CA PRO A 353 8.78 -2.19 33.14
C PRO A 353 9.30 -1.29 34.28
N LYS A 354 8.54 -1.29 35.38
CA LYS A 354 8.95 -0.65 36.64
C LYS A 354 9.83 -1.61 37.42
N ASP A 355 10.85 -1.07 38.09
CA ASP A 355 11.73 -1.83 38.99
C ASP A 355 12.63 -2.90 38.34
N PHE A 356 12.63 -3.02 37.01
CA PHE A 356 13.55 -3.89 36.27
C PHE A 356 14.50 -3.07 35.39
N ALA A 357 15.75 -3.54 35.29
CA ALA A 357 16.58 -3.16 34.16
C ALA A 357 16.00 -3.81 32.89
N TYR A 358 15.94 -3.06 31.80
CA TYR A 358 15.38 -3.54 30.54
C TYR A 358 16.26 -3.11 29.38
N ARG A 359 16.06 -3.74 28.23
CA ARG A 359 16.69 -3.34 26.95
C ARG A 359 15.66 -3.42 25.84
N PHE A 360 16.01 -2.86 24.69
CA PHE A 360 15.20 -2.99 23.49
C PHE A 360 15.79 -4.03 22.56
N ALA A 361 14.93 -4.91 22.05
CA ALA A 361 15.25 -5.84 20.97
C ALA A 361 14.56 -5.37 19.69
N ILE A 362 15.34 -4.95 18.70
CA ILE A 362 14.86 -4.42 17.43
C ILE A 362 15.02 -5.49 16.37
N ARG A 363 13.95 -5.90 15.68
CA ARG A 363 13.98 -6.87 14.58
C ARG A 363 13.48 -6.22 13.28
N PRO A 364 14.30 -6.16 12.22
CA PRO A 364 13.80 -5.74 10.93
C PRO A 364 12.90 -6.84 10.36
N CYS A 365 11.80 -6.47 9.73
CA CYS A 365 10.80 -7.41 9.24
C CYS A 365 10.62 -7.25 7.73
N ASN A 366 10.39 -8.36 7.02
CA ASN A 366 9.86 -8.29 5.66
C ASN A 366 8.33 -8.10 5.68
N CYS A 367 7.76 -7.79 4.51
CA CYS A 367 6.33 -7.52 4.36
C CYS A 367 5.42 -8.71 4.75
N PHE A 368 5.93 -9.94 4.70
CA PHE A 368 5.19 -11.16 5.04
C PHE A 368 5.38 -11.61 6.50
N GLY A 369 6.05 -10.80 7.33
CA GLY A 369 6.22 -11.06 8.76
C GLY A 369 7.45 -11.87 9.14
N GLY A 370 8.31 -12.24 8.17
CA GLY A 370 9.63 -12.80 8.45
C GLY A 370 10.51 -11.79 9.17
N LYS A 371 11.14 -12.21 10.27
CA LYS A 371 11.89 -11.32 11.18
C LYS A 371 13.38 -11.64 11.17
N GLY A 372 14.19 -10.61 11.05
CA GLY A 372 15.64 -10.70 11.21
C GLY A 372 16.07 -10.97 12.63
N LYS A 373 17.37 -11.21 12.80
CA LYS A 373 17.99 -11.29 14.14
C LYS A 373 17.86 -9.93 14.85
N PRO A 374 17.66 -9.93 16.18
CA PRO A 374 17.53 -8.71 16.93
C PRO A 374 18.86 -7.94 17.03
N LEU A 375 18.79 -6.62 16.86
CA LEU A 375 19.78 -5.66 17.34
C LEU A 375 19.35 -5.21 18.74
N TYR A 376 20.28 -5.15 19.67
CA TYR A 376 20.00 -4.81 21.06
C TYR A 376 20.57 -3.44 21.43
N THR A 377 19.84 -2.70 22.26
CA THR A 377 20.42 -1.59 23.02
C THR A 377 21.18 -2.11 24.24
N ASP A 378 22.00 -1.26 24.83
CA ASP A 378 22.49 -1.49 26.20
C ASP A 378 21.31 -1.57 27.20
N LEU A 379 21.58 -2.18 28.36
CA LEU A 379 20.62 -2.22 29.46
C LEU A 379 20.37 -0.81 30.01
N VAL A 380 19.10 -0.42 29.99
CA VAL A 380 18.59 0.78 30.64
C VAL A 380 18.35 0.45 32.10
N LYS A 381 19.20 1.00 32.97
CA LYS A 381 19.01 0.91 34.42
C LYS A 381 17.99 1.94 34.84
N GLN A 382 16.88 1.50 35.41
CA GLN A 382 16.02 2.38 36.20
C GLN A 382 16.85 2.90 37.39
N PRO A 383 16.70 4.17 37.81
CA PRO A 383 17.36 4.68 39.01
C PRO A 383 17.03 3.77 40.19
N ASN A 384 18.01 2.96 40.61
CA ASN A 384 17.85 1.95 41.64
C ASN A 384 17.24 2.54 42.93
N ARG A 385 16.39 1.76 43.60
CA ARG A 385 16.47 1.73 45.06
C ARG A 385 17.49 0.68 45.50
N LYS A 386 18.13 1.04 46.61
CA LYS A 386 19.12 0.32 47.41
C LYS A 386 18.86 -1.16 47.59
#